data_AF-A0A1M6PVD9-F1
#
_entry.id   AF-A0A1M6PVD9-F1
#
_cell.length_a   1.000
_cell.length_b   1.000
_cell.length_c   1.000
_cell.angle_alpha   90.00
_cell.angle_beta   90.00
_cell.angle_gamma   90.00
#
_symmetry.space_group_name_H-M   'P 1'
#
loop_
_entity.id
_entity.type
_entity.pdbx_description
1 polymer ?
#
loop_
_entity_poly.entity_id
_entity_poly.type
_entity_poly.pdbx_seq_one_letter_code
_entity_poly.pdbx_strand_id
1 'polypeptide(L)'
;MINQARFSEIIKSFLIENYPEFTATITENDDKSFDCDLRNPTNEFSIWIATYNSEITIGIEDPNGKTDIHTHISCYEEEDIDDALIELTKTIKEIKNGKLILYHSDIKGYQWTNDIKLVIEKKKASEKIRQFTWNKN
;
A
#
# COMPACT_ATOMS: atom_id res chain seq x y z
N MET A 1 21.64 -11.19 4.51
CA MET A 1 20.36 -10.62 4.96
C MET A 1 20.60 -9.28 5.61
N ILE A 2 20.05 -8.21 5.03
CA ILE A 2 20.14 -6.86 5.59
C ILE A 2 19.52 -6.81 6.99
N ASN A 3 20.14 -6.04 7.90
CA ASN A 3 19.63 -5.83 9.24
C ASN A 3 18.34 -4.98 9.22
N GLN A 4 17.31 -5.37 10.00
CA GLN A 4 16.02 -4.69 10.07
C GLN A 4 16.14 -3.18 10.34
N ALA A 5 16.94 -2.76 11.32
CA ALA A 5 17.07 -1.35 11.67
C ALA A 5 17.65 -0.54 10.51
N ARG A 6 18.69 -1.10 9.84
CA ARG A 6 19.30 -0.49 8.67
C ARG A 6 18.32 -0.42 7.50
N PHE A 7 17.60 -1.51 7.25
CA PHE A 7 16.58 -1.59 6.22
C PHE A 7 15.50 -0.53 6.43
N SER A 8 14.89 -0.50 7.61
CA SER A 8 13.86 0.49 7.97
C SER A 8 14.36 1.93 7.87
N GLU A 9 15.60 2.21 8.27
CA GLU A 9 16.21 3.55 8.12
C GLU A 9 16.29 3.98 6.65
N ILE A 10 16.69 3.07 5.75
CA ILE A 10 16.79 3.34 4.31
C ILE A 10 15.41 3.63 3.73
N ILE A 11 14.41 2.77 3.99
CA ILE A 11 13.05 2.96 3.47
C ILE A 11 12.43 4.24 4.05
N LYS A 12 12.62 4.51 5.35
CA LYS A 12 12.15 5.73 6.00
C LYS A 12 12.76 6.98 5.36
N SER A 13 14.07 6.99 5.13
CA SER A 13 14.77 8.11 4.49
C SER A 13 14.25 8.36 3.07
N PHE A 14 14.07 7.28 2.31
CA PHE A 14 13.48 7.34 0.98
C PHE A 14 12.07 7.95 0.98
N LEU A 15 11.20 7.53 1.91
CA LEU A 15 9.85 8.08 2.05
C LEU A 15 9.88 9.56 2.45
N ILE A 16 10.75 9.98 3.37
CA ILE A 16 10.89 11.38 3.77
C ILE A 16 11.26 12.25 2.56
N GLU A 17 12.18 11.78 1.71
CA GLU A 17 12.66 12.55 0.56
C GLU A 17 11.65 12.58 -0.60
N ASN A 18 11.02 11.44 -0.93
CA ASN A 18 10.23 11.28 -2.15
C ASN A 18 8.72 11.36 -1.94
N TYR A 19 8.25 11.07 -0.73
CA TYR A 19 6.84 11.01 -0.35
C TYR A 19 6.62 11.64 1.04
N PRO A 20 6.96 12.92 1.24
CA PRO A 20 6.99 13.57 2.56
C PRO A 20 5.64 13.57 3.27
N GLU A 21 4.54 13.43 2.54
CA GLU A 21 3.18 13.26 3.07
C GLU A 21 2.99 12.04 3.99
N PHE A 22 3.81 10.98 3.90
CA PHE A 22 3.76 9.85 4.84
C PHE A 22 4.42 10.17 6.19
N THR A 23 5.24 11.23 6.27
CA THR A 23 6.10 11.46 7.44
C THR A 23 5.34 11.73 8.73
N ALA A 24 4.14 12.28 8.63
CA ALA A 24 3.32 12.65 9.77
C ALA A 24 2.79 11.44 10.56
N THR A 25 2.78 10.25 9.97
CA THR A 25 2.20 9.03 10.54
C THR A 25 3.23 7.93 10.82
N ILE A 26 4.52 8.19 10.55
CA ILE A 26 5.59 7.23 10.83
C ILE A 26 5.65 6.92 12.32
N THR A 27 5.41 5.65 12.65
CA THR A 27 5.50 5.09 14.00
C THR A 27 6.53 3.98 14.00
N GLU A 28 7.57 4.12 14.81
CA GLU A 28 8.60 3.09 14.98
C GLU A 28 8.19 2.07 16.04
N ASN A 29 8.50 0.80 15.78
CA ASN A 29 8.26 -0.30 16.70
C ASN A 29 9.55 -0.68 17.45
N ASP A 30 9.39 -1.48 18.53
CA ASP A 30 10.51 -1.90 19.38
C ASP A 30 11.58 -2.73 18.63
N ASP A 31 11.15 -3.49 17.61
CA ASP A 31 12.01 -4.31 16.74
C ASP A 31 12.72 -3.51 15.63
N LYS A 32 12.59 -2.17 15.65
CA LYS A 32 13.12 -1.23 14.66
C LYS A 32 12.45 -1.27 13.29
N SER A 33 11.32 -1.96 13.15
CA SER A 33 10.38 -1.72 12.06
C SER A 33 9.68 -0.37 12.22
N PHE A 34 8.97 0.05 11.19
CA PHE A 34 8.01 1.14 11.28
C PHE A 34 6.76 0.84 10.46
N ASP A 35 5.70 1.56 10.79
CA ASP A 35 4.46 1.67 10.03
C ASP A 35 4.20 3.13 9.70
N CYS A 36 3.57 3.39 8.55
CA CYS A 36 2.98 4.68 8.24
C CYS A 36 1.77 4.52 7.32
N ASP A 37 0.88 5.50 7.35
CA ASP A 37 -0.28 5.55 6.50
C ASP A 37 -0.45 6.92 5.83
N LEU A 38 -1.06 6.92 4.66
CA LEU A 38 -1.48 8.12 3.96
C LEU A 38 -2.93 7.99 3.56
N ARG A 39 -3.80 8.71 4.28
CA ARG A 39 -5.22 8.83 3.93
C ARG A 39 -5.39 9.50 2.58
N ASN A 40 -6.29 8.95 1.77
CA ASN A 40 -6.65 9.56 0.50
C ASN A 40 -7.38 10.90 0.73
N PRO A 41 -7.41 11.82 -0.26
CA PRO A 41 -8.04 13.13 -0.11
C PRO A 41 -9.50 13.15 0.36
N THR A 42 -10.27 12.09 0.12
CA THR A 42 -11.69 11.98 0.56
C THR A 42 -11.84 11.31 1.92
N ASN A 43 -10.74 10.90 2.56
CA ASN A 43 -10.69 10.19 3.83
C ASN A 43 -11.56 8.91 3.84
N GLU A 44 -11.65 8.22 2.71
CA GLU A 44 -12.39 6.97 2.55
C GLU A 44 -11.49 5.74 2.68
N PHE A 45 -10.19 5.85 2.47
CA PHE A 45 -9.20 4.78 2.60
C PHE A 45 -7.78 5.34 2.78
N SER A 46 -6.79 4.50 3.07
CA SER A 46 -5.37 4.89 3.17
C SER A 46 -4.47 3.94 2.38
N ILE A 47 -3.31 4.44 1.94
CA ILE A 47 -2.16 3.56 1.67
C ILE A 47 -1.50 3.30 3.01
N TRP A 48 -1.18 2.04 3.32
CA TRP A 48 -0.35 1.66 4.47
C TRP A 48 0.97 1.07 3.99
N ILE A 49 2.06 1.45 4.64
CA ILE A 49 3.40 0.94 4.39
C ILE A 49 4.00 0.53 5.73
N ALA A 50 4.58 -0.66 5.78
CA ALA A 50 5.33 -1.12 6.92
C ALA A 50 6.61 -1.86 6.53
N THR A 51 7.55 -1.97 7.46
CA THR A 51 8.84 -2.64 7.22
C THR A 51 9.08 -3.77 8.20
N TYR A 52 8.79 -5.03 7.85
CA TYR A 52 8.95 -6.16 8.75
C TYR A 52 9.85 -7.22 8.14
N ASN A 53 10.75 -7.82 8.93
CA ASN A 53 11.65 -8.89 8.50
C ASN A 53 12.42 -8.56 7.21
N SER A 54 12.90 -7.32 7.08
CA SER A 54 13.57 -6.82 5.87
C SER A 54 12.70 -6.88 4.61
N GLU A 55 11.40 -6.65 4.77
CA GLU A 55 10.44 -6.59 3.68
C GLU A 55 9.57 -5.35 3.79
N ILE A 56 9.21 -4.74 2.66
CA ILE A 56 8.21 -3.68 2.63
C ILE A 56 6.85 -4.35 2.46
N THR A 57 5.96 -4.21 3.43
CA THR A 57 4.54 -4.48 3.23
C THR A 57 3.87 -3.20 2.76
N ILE A 58 3.15 -3.25 1.64
CA ILE A 58 2.33 -2.13 1.16
C ILE A 58 0.92 -2.62 0.90
N GLY A 59 -0.06 -1.89 1.43
CA GLY A 59 -1.47 -2.21 1.30
C GLY A 59 -2.36 -1.00 1.13
N ILE A 60 -3.64 -1.28 0.91
CA ILE A 60 -4.71 -0.27 0.98
C ILE A 60 -5.61 -0.64 2.15
N GLU A 61 -5.70 0.24 3.12
CA GLU A 61 -6.58 0.05 4.27
C GLU A 61 -8.01 0.48 3.94
N ASP A 62 -8.98 -0.28 4.45
CA ASP A 62 -10.38 0.09 4.35
C ASP A 62 -10.70 1.38 5.18
N PRO A 63 -11.93 1.93 5.08
CA PRO A 63 -12.33 3.10 5.86
C PRO A 63 -12.22 2.92 7.38
N ASN A 64 -12.17 1.68 7.88
CA ASN A 64 -12.05 1.34 9.29
C ASN A 64 -10.60 1.05 9.72
N GLY A 65 -9.62 1.20 8.82
CA GLY A 65 -8.21 0.88 9.09
C GLY A 65 -7.90 -0.61 9.09
N LYS A 66 -8.67 -1.44 8.38
CA LYS A 66 -8.36 -2.87 8.24
C LYS A 66 -7.40 -3.12 7.08
N THR A 67 -6.38 -3.93 7.33
CA THR A 67 -5.15 -4.06 6.52
C THR A 67 -5.03 -5.35 5.71
N ASP A 68 -6.11 -6.13 5.54
CA ASP A 68 -6.03 -7.47 4.93
C ASP A 68 -5.70 -7.49 3.41
N ILE A 69 -5.53 -6.32 2.76
CA ILE A 69 -5.22 -6.22 1.33
C ILE A 69 -3.87 -5.53 1.17
N HIS A 70 -2.85 -6.35 1.03
CA HIS A 70 -1.48 -5.92 0.89
C HIS A 70 -0.69 -6.87 -0.01
N THR A 71 0.48 -6.41 -0.40
CA THR A 71 1.53 -7.22 -1.00
C THR A 71 2.83 -6.99 -0.25
N HIS A 72 3.77 -7.87 -0.53
CA HIS A 72 5.07 -7.96 0.08
C HIS A 72 6.13 -7.68 -0.99
N ILE A 73 7.03 -6.74 -0.73
CA ILE A 73 8.17 -6.41 -1.60
C ILE A 73 9.42 -6.85 -0.84
N SER A 74 9.89 -8.06 -1.13
CA SER A 74 11.02 -8.67 -0.45
C SER A 74 12.33 -7.96 -0.79
N CYS A 75 13.17 -7.74 0.22
CA CYS A 75 14.49 -7.12 0.09
C CYS A 75 15.46 -7.81 1.04
N TYR A 76 15.98 -8.97 0.63
CA TYR A 76 16.75 -9.81 1.53
C TYR A 76 18.19 -9.30 1.66
N GLU A 77 18.78 -8.77 0.59
CA GLU A 77 20.16 -8.26 0.57
C GLU A 77 20.22 -6.77 0.18
N GLU A 78 21.35 -6.11 0.45
CA GLU A 78 21.51 -4.68 0.13
C GLU A 78 21.39 -4.39 -1.37
N GLU A 79 21.74 -5.37 -2.23
CA GLU A 79 21.61 -5.27 -3.68
C GLU A 79 20.16 -5.26 -4.17
N ASP A 80 19.20 -5.74 -3.36
CA ASP A 80 17.77 -5.76 -3.70
C ASP A 80 17.08 -4.41 -3.41
N ILE A 81 17.75 -3.49 -2.70
CA ILE A 81 17.14 -2.25 -2.22
C ILE A 81 16.60 -1.41 -3.37
N ASP A 82 17.39 -1.20 -4.43
CA ASP A 82 16.98 -0.34 -5.54
C ASP A 82 15.73 -0.88 -6.25
N ASP A 83 15.67 -2.19 -6.47
CA ASP A 83 14.51 -2.85 -7.06
C ASP A 83 13.28 -2.74 -6.14
N ALA A 84 13.45 -2.93 -4.84
CA ALA A 84 12.38 -2.77 -3.86
C ALA A 84 11.84 -1.32 -3.82
N LEU A 85 12.72 -0.32 -3.91
CA LEU A 85 12.32 1.09 -3.98
C LEU A 85 11.59 1.44 -5.28
N ILE A 86 12.01 0.85 -6.41
CA ILE A 86 11.32 0.97 -7.70
C ILE A 86 9.91 0.38 -7.60
N GLU A 87 9.77 -0.81 -7.01
CA GLU A 87 8.47 -1.47 -6.85
C GLU A 87 7.56 -0.71 -5.88
N LEU A 88 8.09 -0.21 -4.77
CA LEU A 88 7.36 0.63 -3.82
C LEU A 88 6.83 1.90 -4.51
N THR A 89 7.72 2.59 -5.24
CA THR A 89 7.39 3.80 -6.02
C THR A 89 6.29 3.53 -7.03
N LYS A 90 6.43 2.42 -7.77
CA LYS A 90 5.45 1.99 -8.76
C LYS A 90 4.10 1.76 -8.07
N THR A 91 4.05 0.97 -7.01
CA THR A 91 2.80 0.64 -6.30
C THR A 91 2.11 1.89 -5.77
N ILE A 92 2.83 2.80 -5.10
CA ILE A 92 2.27 4.08 -4.64
C ILE A 92 1.67 4.86 -5.82
N LYS A 93 2.42 5.00 -6.93
CA LYS A 93 1.94 5.71 -8.12
C LYS A 93 0.73 5.05 -8.76
N GLU A 94 0.69 3.72 -8.83
CA GLU A 94 -0.45 2.99 -9.38
C GLU A 94 -1.72 3.22 -8.56
N ILE A 95 -1.60 3.26 -7.22
CA ILE A 95 -2.73 3.60 -6.34
C ILE A 95 -3.16 5.05 -6.56
N LYS A 96 -2.22 6.00 -6.49
CA LYS A 96 -2.52 7.44 -6.58
C LYS A 96 -3.09 7.86 -7.94
N ASN A 97 -2.71 7.16 -9.01
CA ASN A 97 -3.20 7.43 -10.37
C ASN A 97 -4.48 6.64 -10.70
N GLY A 98 -5.04 5.88 -9.74
CA GLY A 98 -6.25 5.08 -9.96
C GLY A 98 -6.05 3.91 -10.91
N LYS A 99 -4.81 3.44 -11.09
CA LYS A 99 -4.50 2.21 -11.83
C LYS A 99 -4.70 0.99 -10.95
N LEU A 100 -4.22 1.02 -9.71
CA LEU A 100 -4.51 0.01 -8.69
C LEU A 100 -5.66 0.52 -7.82
N ILE A 101 -6.81 -0.15 -7.90
CA ILE A 101 -8.08 0.31 -7.32
C ILE A 101 -8.50 -0.66 -6.22
N LEU A 102 -8.75 -0.13 -5.02
CA LEU A 102 -9.49 -0.84 -3.98
C LEU A 102 -10.97 -0.88 -4.37
N TYR A 103 -11.61 -2.04 -4.21
CA TYR A 103 -13.04 -2.18 -4.38
C TYR A 103 -13.63 -3.10 -3.31
N HIS A 104 -14.91 -2.90 -3.01
CA HIS A 104 -15.68 -3.76 -2.11
C HIS A 104 -16.78 -4.46 -2.90
N SER A 105 -16.74 -5.80 -2.87
CA SER A 105 -17.83 -6.67 -3.30
C SER A 105 -18.70 -7.03 -2.12
N ASP A 106 -20.02 -6.92 -2.26
CA ASP A 106 -20.96 -7.38 -1.23
C ASP A 106 -21.00 -8.92 -1.07
N ILE A 107 -20.28 -9.66 -1.92
CA ILE A 107 -20.15 -11.12 -1.85
C ILE A 107 -18.75 -11.56 -1.43
N LYS A 108 -17.70 -10.88 -1.92
CA LYS A 108 -16.30 -11.28 -1.72
C LYS A 108 -15.54 -10.41 -0.73
N GLY A 109 -16.15 -9.34 -0.23
CA GLY A 109 -15.49 -8.35 0.62
C GLY A 109 -14.58 -7.42 -0.18
N TYR A 110 -13.60 -6.83 0.51
CA TYR A 110 -12.63 -5.93 -0.08
C TYR A 110 -11.57 -6.69 -0.89
N GLN A 111 -11.18 -6.14 -2.04
CA GLN A 111 -10.07 -6.59 -2.87
C GLN A 111 -9.47 -5.39 -3.61
N TRP A 112 -8.29 -5.55 -4.20
CA TRP A 112 -7.77 -4.58 -5.17
C TRP A 112 -7.60 -5.19 -6.56
N THR A 113 -7.55 -4.35 -7.58
CA THR A 113 -7.34 -4.78 -8.97
C THR A 113 -6.66 -3.69 -9.79
N ASN A 114 -5.94 -4.11 -10.82
CA ASN A 114 -5.46 -3.23 -11.88
C ASN A 114 -6.40 -3.16 -13.09
N ASP A 115 -7.51 -3.92 -13.08
CA ASP A 115 -8.49 -3.98 -14.17
C ASP A 115 -9.92 -4.06 -13.61
N ILE A 116 -10.44 -2.90 -13.21
CA ILE A 116 -11.79 -2.79 -12.67
C ILE A 116 -12.88 -3.12 -13.71
N LYS A 117 -12.58 -2.99 -15.01
CA LYS A 117 -13.52 -3.35 -16.08
C LYS A 117 -13.74 -4.86 -16.09
N LEU A 118 -12.66 -5.64 -16.01
CA LEU A 118 -12.73 -7.09 -15.92
C LEU A 118 -13.49 -7.57 -14.67
N VAL A 119 -13.33 -6.88 -13.53
CA VAL A 119 -14.11 -7.18 -12.32
C VAL A 119 -15.59 -6.93 -12.54
N ILE A 120 -15.97 -5.80 -13.16
CA ILE A 120 -17.37 -5.47 -13.46
C ILE A 120 -17.98 -6.45 -14.48
N GLU A 121 -17.23 -6.87 -15.49
CA GLU A 121 -17.68 -7.84 -16.51
C GLU A 121 -17.90 -9.24 -15.93
N LYS A 122 -17.09 -9.65 -14.95
CA LYS A 122 -17.15 -10.98 -14.33
C LYS A 122 -18.03 -11.07 -13.08
N LYS A 123 -18.55 -9.94 -12.58
CA LYS A 123 -19.36 -9.92 -11.35
C LYS A 123 -20.67 -10.72 -11.55
N LYS A 124 -21.22 -11.29 -10.47
CA LYS A 124 -22.56 -11.90 -10.54
C LYS A 124 -23.62 -10.81 -10.79
N ALA A 125 -24.75 -11.18 -11.39
CA ALA A 125 -25.82 -10.22 -11.70
C ALA A 125 -26.29 -9.43 -10.46
N SER A 126 -26.40 -10.09 -9.31
CA SER A 126 -26.80 -9.49 -8.03
C SER A 126 -25.65 -8.83 -7.25
N GLU A 127 -24.39 -9.01 -7.67
CA GLU A 127 -23.21 -8.51 -6.96
C GLU A 127 -23.09 -7.00 -7.14
N LYS A 128 -22.93 -6.28 -6.02
CA LYS A 128 -22.66 -4.85 -5.98
C LYS A 128 -21.19 -4.62 -5.71
N ILE A 129 -20.59 -3.78 -6.54
CA ILE A 129 -19.19 -3.37 -6.45
C ILE A 129 -19.13 -1.88 -6.13
N ARG A 130 -18.49 -1.51 -5.02
CA ARG A 130 -18.12 -0.12 -4.72
C ARG A 130 -16.63 0.06 -4.99
N GLN A 131 -16.26 1.11 -5.71
CA GLN A 131 -14.86 1.42 -6.03
C GLN A 131 -14.34 2.54 -5.14
N PHE A 132 -13.05 2.50 -4.84
CA PHE A 132 -12.34 3.50 -4.06
C PHE A 132 -11.12 3.94 -4.86
N THR A 133 -11.18 5.16 -5.41
CA THR A 133 -10.10 5.76 -6.21
C THR A 133 -9.45 6.89 -5.43
N TRP A 134 -8.15 7.09 -5.64
CA TRP A 134 -7.38 8.08 -4.88
C TRP A 134 -7.99 9.48 -4.95
N ASN A 135 -8.27 9.94 -6.17
CA ASN A 135 -8.99 11.17 -6.41
C ASN A 135 -10.46 10.84 -6.74
N LYS A 136 -11.42 11.56 -6.14
CA LYS A 136 -12.77 11.66 -6.71
C LYS A 136 -12.74 12.73 -7.80
N ASN A 137 -13.10 12.35 -9.02
CA ASN A 137 -13.61 13.29 -10.02
C ASN A 137 -15.07 13.62 -9.70
#